data_AF-A0A2D4XMR6-F1
#
_entry.id   AF-A0A2D4XMR6-F1
#
_cell.length_a   1.000
_cell.length_b   1.000
_cell.length_c   1.000
_cell.angle_alpha   90.00
_cell.angle_beta   90.00
_cell.angle_gamma   90.00
#
_symmetry.space_group_name_H-M   'P 1'
#
loop_
_entity.id
_entity.type
_entity.pdbx_description
1 polymer ?
#
loop_
_entity_poly.entity_id
_entity_poly.type
_entity_poly.pdbx_seq_one_letter_code
_entity_poly.pdbx_strand_id
1 'polypeptide(L)'
;MNTEKIKTFGQLKKSGYEPKSIKEELRRNLLQKIMKKETPFVGIHGYELTVIPELERAILSKHNINLLGLRGQAKTRLARQMVGLLDEYIPVVEGSEINDDPFNPISRYAKNLMHEKGDDTPISWLHRNNRFSEKLATPDVTVADIIGDVDPIKAANLKLTYADDRVIHFGMIPRSNRCIFVINELPDLQPRIQVALFNILQEGDIQIRGFAVRLPLDIQFVFTANPEDYTNRGSIVTPLKDRIGSQILTHYPEDITTARTITEQETEEAIKTKSNVYVPDLAKDILEQISFEARENDFIDAKSGVSARLSITAFENLLSTAERRALHNGEEKTSVRLGDFVGIIPSITGKIELVYEGEQEGVSQVAQQLIADAVNTIFKEKFPKIEKLTKDGDPDPYAEVVAWFFEENDFELLDSYTDEEYKNELDRIIPLQRLIEKYQPETPKKDGYFLKELILWALAENKKLSKFSIGNGLHFKDLYGSYISGL
;
A
#
# COMPACT_ATOMS: atom_id res chain seq x y z
N MET A 1 5.52 32.76 12.32
CA MET A 1 6.41 33.81 11.75
C MET A 1 5.61 34.55 10.68
N ASN A 2 5.69 35.88 10.56
CA ASN A 2 4.86 36.61 9.59
C ASN A 2 5.56 36.66 8.21
N THR A 3 5.28 35.66 7.38
CA THR A 3 5.88 35.47 6.04
C THR A 3 5.53 36.58 5.06
N GLU A 4 4.39 37.26 5.23
CA GLU A 4 3.96 38.37 4.37
C GLU A 4 4.75 39.67 4.61
N LYS A 5 5.28 39.85 5.83
CA LYS A 5 6.00 41.07 6.23
C LYS A 5 7.51 40.99 6.08
N ILE A 6 8.09 39.79 6.10
CA ILE A 6 9.54 39.58 5.99
C ILE A 6 9.86 39.20 4.54
N LYS A 7 10.35 40.18 3.77
CA LYS A 7 10.66 40.05 2.33
C LYS A 7 12.13 40.26 2.00
N THR A 8 12.94 40.65 2.97
CA THR A 8 14.38 40.91 2.76
C THR A 8 15.24 40.18 3.79
N PHE A 9 16.50 39.96 3.45
CA PHE A 9 17.47 39.33 4.34
C PHE A 9 17.68 40.12 5.64
N GLY A 10 17.72 41.45 5.57
CA GLY A 10 17.85 42.32 6.75
C GLY A 10 16.66 42.21 7.70
N GLN A 11 15.43 42.09 7.17
CA GLN A 11 14.25 41.81 7.98
C GLN A 11 14.30 40.40 8.60
N LEU A 12 14.79 39.41 7.85
CA LEU A 12 14.93 38.04 8.33
C LEU A 12 15.91 37.97 9.51
N LYS A 13 17.07 38.64 9.42
CA LYS A 13 18.02 38.77 10.54
C LYS A 13 17.37 39.41 11.77
N LYS A 14 16.67 40.53 11.60
CA LYS A 14 15.99 41.25 12.70
C LYS A 14 14.90 40.41 13.37
N SER A 15 14.31 39.46 12.65
CA SER A 15 13.32 38.54 13.21
C SER A 15 13.92 37.44 14.11
N GLY A 16 15.26 37.31 14.15
CA GLY A 16 15.95 36.28 14.92
C GLY A 16 15.86 34.88 14.32
N TYR A 17 15.68 34.78 12.99
CA TYR A 17 15.65 33.48 12.32
C TYR A 17 17.01 32.80 12.40
N GLU A 18 17.01 31.54 12.84
CA GLU A 18 18.18 30.69 12.85
C GLU A 18 18.02 29.57 11.81
N PRO A 19 18.91 29.48 10.81
CA PRO A 19 18.86 28.41 9.82
C PRO A 19 19.13 27.06 10.49
N LYS A 20 18.40 26.04 10.05
CA LYS A 20 18.56 24.65 10.50
C LYS A 20 18.65 23.76 9.29
N SER A 21 19.45 22.70 9.42
CA SER A 21 19.44 21.64 8.42
C SER A 21 18.11 20.89 8.46
N ILE A 22 17.71 20.32 7.32
CA ILE A 22 16.47 19.54 7.22
C ILE A 22 16.45 18.39 8.22
N LYS A 23 17.61 17.78 8.48
CA LYS A 23 17.74 16.68 9.45
C LYS A 23 17.53 17.15 10.90
N GLU A 24 18.00 18.34 11.26
CA GLU A 24 17.74 18.92 12.58
C GLU A 24 16.28 19.34 12.73
N GLU A 25 15.70 19.91 11.68
CA GLU A 25 14.29 20.28 11.61
C GLU A 25 13.38 19.05 11.83
N LEU A 26 13.59 17.98 11.06
CA LEU A 26 12.86 16.71 11.20
C LEU A 26 12.98 16.15 12.62
N ARG A 27 14.21 16.09 13.16
CA ARG A 27 14.47 15.60 14.52
C ARG A 27 13.73 16.42 15.57
N ARG A 28 13.86 17.75 15.54
CA ARG A 28 13.23 18.65 16.52
C ARG A 28 11.70 18.51 16.50
N ASN A 29 11.12 18.53 15.32
CA ASN A 29 9.66 18.52 15.16
C ASN A 29 9.08 17.15 15.52
N LEU A 30 9.81 16.07 15.23
CA LEU A 30 9.46 14.72 15.71
C LEU A 30 9.48 14.66 17.25
N LEU A 31 10.53 15.15 17.90
CA LEU A 31 10.61 15.20 19.37
C LEU A 31 9.43 15.94 19.99
N GLN A 32 9.03 17.07 19.41
CA GLN A 32 7.87 17.83 19.87
C GLN A 32 6.56 17.03 19.77
N LYS A 33 6.36 16.30 18.67
CA LYS A 33 5.19 15.43 18.50
C LYS A 33 5.17 14.28 19.51
N ILE A 34 6.31 13.61 19.70
CA ILE A 34 6.46 12.53 20.69
C ILE A 34 6.15 13.05 22.10
N MET A 35 6.70 14.20 22.49
CA MET A 35 6.43 14.81 23.80
C MET A 35 4.95 15.14 24.02
N LYS A 36 4.23 15.50 22.96
CA LYS A 36 2.79 15.78 22.98
C LYS A 36 1.92 14.52 22.84
N LYS A 37 2.52 13.33 22.63
CA LYS A 37 1.82 12.08 22.30
C LYS A 37 0.95 12.19 21.04
N GLU A 38 1.41 12.98 20.07
CA GLU A 38 0.77 13.09 18.75
C GLU A 38 1.40 12.08 17.78
N THR A 39 0.59 11.32 17.04
CA THR A 39 1.08 10.40 16.01
C THR A 39 1.60 11.18 14.79
N PRO A 40 2.88 11.05 14.41
CA PRO A 40 3.44 11.73 13.25
C PRO A 40 2.97 11.13 11.92
N PHE A 41 2.60 9.84 11.92
CA PHE A 41 2.22 9.08 10.73
C PHE A 41 0.75 8.66 10.81
N VAL A 42 -0.16 9.44 10.20
CA VAL A 42 -1.62 9.24 10.33
C VAL A 42 -2.16 8.27 9.27
N GLY A 43 -3.02 7.34 9.66
CA GLY A 43 -3.61 6.36 8.72
C GLY A 43 -2.60 5.33 8.18
N ILE A 44 -1.51 5.13 8.92
CA ILE A 44 -0.64 3.97 8.80
C ILE A 44 -1.05 3.03 9.93
N HIS A 45 -1.46 1.81 9.60
CA HIS A 45 -1.95 0.83 10.56
C HIS A 45 -1.04 -0.40 10.56
N GLY A 46 -0.80 -0.98 11.73
CA GLY A 46 0.00 -2.21 11.90
C GLY A 46 1.50 -2.00 12.03
N TYR A 47 1.97 -0.74 12.06
CA TYR A 47 3.38 -0.36 12.14
C TYR A 47 3.78 0.29 13.47
N GLU A 48 2.82 0.46 14.39
CA GLU A 48 2.95 1.21 15.64
C GLU A 48 4.06 0.64 16.55
N LEU A 49 4.26 -0.69 16.51
CA LEU A 49 5.23 -1.39 17.35
C LEU A 49 6.49 -1.86 16.59
N THR A 50 6.52 -1.69 15.26
CA THR A 50 7.56 -2.23 14.38
C THR A 50 8.25 -1.13 13.57
N VAL A 51 7.67 -0.72 12.45
CA VAL A 51 8.26 0.18 11.45
C VAL A 51 8.33 1.63 11.96
N ILE A 52 7.28 2.12 12.63
CA ILE A 52 7.23 3.52 13.11
C ILE A 52 8.35 3.78 14.14
N PRO A 53 8.54 2.96 15.19
CA PRO A 53 9.65 3.15 16.14
C PRO A 53 11.04 3.10 15.48
N GLU A 54 11.24 2.28 14.45
CA GLU A 54 12.49 2.26 13.67
C GLU A 54 12.68 3.56 12.87
N LEU A 55 11.61 4.04 12.24
CA LEU A 55 11.63 5.29 11.48
C LEU A 55 11.91 6.50 12.38
N GLU A 56 11.28 6.54 13.55
CA GLU A 56 11.55 7.56 14.56
C GLU A 56 13.01 7.55 14.99
N ARG A 57 13.57 6.38 15.32
CA ARG A 57 14.99 6.24 15.68
C ARG A 57 15.92 6.68 14.55
N ALA A 58 15.58 6.40 13.29
CA ALA A 58 16.35 6.82 12.13
C ALA A 58 16.35 8.35 11.96
N ILE A 59 15.17 8.99 12.10
CA ILE A 59 15.02 10.45 12.06
C ILE A 59 15.79 11.10 13.22
N LEU A 60 15.65 10.57 14.43
CA LEU A 60 16.38 11.04 15.61
C LEU A 60 17.89 10.91 15.39
N SER A 61 18.36 9.84 14.76
CA SER A 61 19.78 9.64 14.43
C SER A 61 20.24 10.47 13.23
N LYS A 62 19.35 11.24 12.58
CA LYS A 62 19.64 12.05 11.38
C LYS A 62 20.14 11.21 10.20
N HIS A 63 19.72 9.95 10.13
CA HIS A 63 20.13 9.02 9.09
C HIS A 63 19.39 9.29 7.78
N ASN A 64 20.06 8.98 6.67
CA ASN A 64 19.34 8.68 5.44
C ASN A 64 18.69 7.30 5.60
N ILE A 65 17.46 7.17 5.11
CA ILE A 65 16.58 6.03 5.42
C ILE A 65 16.40 5.18 4.17
N ASN A 66 16.42 3.86 4.33
CA ASN A 66 15.98 2.93 3.30
C ASN A 66 14.85 2.06 3.84
N LEU A 67 13.69 2.15 3.19
CA LEU A 67 12.51 1.35 3.47
C LEU A 67 12.54 0.11 2.56
N LEU A 68 12.75 -1.04 3.18
CA LEU A 68 12.86 -2.33 2.52
C LEU A 68 11.57 -3.12 2.68
N GLY A 69 10.93 -3.47 1.59
CA GLY A 69 9.77 -4.35 1.63
C GLY A 69 9.11 -4.55 0.28
N LEU A 70 8.12 -5.43 0.24
CA LEU A 70 7.41 -5.76 -1.00
C LEU A 70 6.48 -4.61 -1.44
N ARG A 71 5.89 -4.75 -2.62
CA ARG A 71 4.99 -3.75 -3.20
C ARG A 71 3.74 -3.57 -2.32
N GLY A 72 3.29 -2.33 -2.16
CA GLY A 72 2.07 -2.04 -1.39
C GLY A 72 2.21 -2.08 0.14
N GLN A 73 3.43 -2.13 0.70
CA GLN A 73 3.70 -2.03 2.14
C GLN A 73 3.89 -0.57 2.62
N ALA A 74 3.08 0.37 2.12
CA ALA A 74 3.05 1.78 2.53
C ALA A 74 4.39 2.59 2.53
N LYS A 75 5.48 2.08 1.94
CA LYS A 75 6.82 2.74 1.94
C LYS A 75 6.79 4.20 1.48
N THR A 76 6.22 4.47 0.31
CA THR A 76 6.12 5.83 -0.24
C THR A 76 5.18 6.72 0.60
N ARG A 77 4.13 6.14 1.19
CA ARG A 77 3.20 6.86 2.07
C ARG A 77 3.90 7.33 3.34
N LEU A 78 4.72 6.47 3.97
CA LEU A 78 5.57 6.84 5.11
C LEU A 78 6.52 7.99 4.75
N ALA A 79 7.23 7.87 3.62
CA ALA A 79 8.16 8.91 3.16
C ALA A 79 7.45 10.25 2.95
N ARG A 80 6.25 10.25 2.34
CA ARG A 80 5.46 11.46 2.11
C ARG A 80 4.96 12.10 3.40
N GLN A 81 4.62 11.31 4.42
CA GLN A 81 4.18 11.83 5.71
C GLN A 81 5.29 12.52 6.51
N MET A 82 6.57 12.24 6.23
CA MET A 82 7.68 12.99 6.81
C MET A 82 7.63 14.49 6.49
N VAL A 83 6.93 14.91 5.43
CA VAL A 83 6.68 16.34 5.13
C VAL A 83 5.94 17.03 6.27
N GLY A 84 5.06 16.31 6.98
CA GLY A 84 4.36 16.82 8.16
C GLY A 84 5.28 17.13 9.35
N LEU A 85 6.52 16.64 9.31
CA LEU A 85 7.57 16.95 10.28
C LEU A 85 8.43 18.16 9.88
N LEU A 86 8.20 18.76 8.71
CA LEU A 86 8.87 19.99 8.30
C LEU A 86 8.13 21.22 8.84
N ASP A 87 8.89 22.27 9.13
CA ASP A 87 8.42 23.63 9.39
C ASP A 87 7.60 24.09 8.18
N GLU A 88 6.49 24.78 8.48
CA GLU A 88 5.50 25.18 7.48
C GLU A 88 6.12 26.00 6.35
N TYR A 89 7.07 26.88 6.67
CA TYR A 89 7.78 27.71 5.70
C TYR A 89 9.26 27.84 6.05
N ILE A 90 10.10 27.87 5.01
CA ILE A 90 11.52 28.26 5.11
C ILE A 90 11.81 29.44 4.17
N PRO A 91 12.73 30.35 4.53
CA PRO A 91 13.14 31.43 3.65
C PRO A 91 14.13 30.90 2.60
N VAL A 92 14.00 31.38 1.37
CA VAL A 92 14.92 31.11 0.26
C VAL A 92 15.27 32.42 -0.44
N VAL A 93 16.47 32.52 -1.02
CA VAL A 93 16.83 33.69 -1.85
C VAL A 93 15.91 33.73 -3.07
N GLU A 94 15.24 34.86 -3.29
CA GLU A 94 14.28 34.99 -4.39
C GLU A 94 15.00 34.77 -5.74
N GLY A 95 14.44 33.93 -6.60
CA GLY A 95 15.01 33.58 -7.91
C GLY A 95 16.06 32.45 -7.88
N SER A 96 16.38 31.88 -6.71
CA SER A 96 17.26 30.71 -6.62
C SER A 96 16.61 29.47 -7.25
N GLU A 97 17.35 28.77 -8.12
CA GLU A 97 16.94 27.49 -8.70
C GLU A 97 17.10 26.30 -7.72
N ILE A 98 17.89 26.46 -6.67
CA ILE A 98 18.29 25.40 -5.73
C ILE A 98 17.91 25.73 -4.27
N ASN A 99 16.87 26.53 -4.07
CA ASN A 99 16.36 26.89 -2.75
C ASN A 99 17.44 27.42 -1.77
N ASP A 100 18.33 28.29 -2.27
CA ASP A 100 19.46 28.81 -1.50
C ASP A 100 19.01 29.39 -0.15
N ASP A 101 19.70 28.99 0.91
CA ASP A 101 19.54 29.57 2.24
C ASP A 101 20.11 31.01 2.23
N PRO A 102 19.31 32.05 2.58
CA PRO A 102 19.83 33.41 2.71
C PRO A 102 20.97 33.54 3.72
N PHE A 103 21.13 32.64 4.69
CA PHE A 103 22.27 32.67 5.61
C PHE A 103 23.51 31.97 5.07
N ASN A 104 23.32 30.98 4.19
CA ASN A 104 24.39 30.14 3.65
C ASN A 104 24.15 29.88 2.16
N PRO A 105 24.28 30.91 1.29
CA PRO A 105 24.02 30.76 -0.13
C PRO A 105 25.04 29.82 -0.77
N ILE A 106 24.58 28.90 -1.61
CA ILE A 106 25.42 27.91 -2.29
C ILE A 106 25.67 28.36 -3.74
N SER A 107 24.61 28.70 -4.46
CA SER A 107 24.68 29.05 -5.87
C SER A 107 25.42 30.36 -6.09
N ARG A 108 26.06 30.48 -7.25
CA ARG A 108 26.70 31.74 -7.67
C ARG A 108 25.68 32.87 -7.79
N TYR A 109 24.46 32.56 -8.25
CA TYR A 109 23.36 33.52 -8.33
C TYR A 109 23.07 34.15 -6.96
N ALA A 110 22.81 33.33 -5.95
CA ALA A 110 22.51 33.81 -4.61
C ALA A 110 23.69 34.55 -3.98
N LYS A 111 24.92 34.03 -4.13
CA LYS A 111 26.14 34.69 -3.64
C LYS A 111 26.33 36.09 -4.23
N ASN A 112 26.16 36.23 -5.54
CA ASN A 112 26.29 37.53 -6.21
C ASN A 112 25.19 38.49 -5.76
N LEU A 113 23.93 38.04 -5.75
CA LEU A 113 22.79 38.87 -5.35
C LEU A 113 22.96 39.37 -3.90
N MET A 114 23.44 38.50 -3.01
CA MET A 114 23.73 38.86 -1.63
C MET A 114 24.90 39.81 -1.48
N HIS A 115 25.94 39.68 -2.31
CA HIS A 115 27.05 40.61 -2.33
C HIS A 115 26.62 42.00 -2.85
N GLU A 116 25.74 42.05 -3.84
CA GLU A 116 25.25 43.28 -4.44
C GLU A 116 24.24 44.02 -3.54
N LYS A 117 23.29 43.30 -2.94
CA LYS A 117 22.16 43.90 -2.21
C LYS A 117 22.30 43.85 -0.68
N GLY A 118 23.18 43.02 -0.13
CA GLY A 118 23.37 42.90 1.31
C GLY A 118 22.06 42.61 2.04
N ASP A 119 21.70 43.47 3.00
CA ASP A 119 20.47 43.35 3.78
C ASP A 119 19.18 43.55 2.96
N ASP A 120 19.25 44.22 1.80
CA ASP A 120 18.13 44.42 0.90
C ASP A 120 17.92 43.23 -0.07
N THR A 121 18.68 42.14 0.10
CA THR A 121 18.51 40.93 -0.69
C THR A 121 17.08 40.41 -0.55
N PRO A 122 16.33 40.27 -1.65
CA PRO A 122 14.96 39.78 -1.59
C PRO A 122 14.93 38.29 -1.25
N ILE A 123 13.96 37.90 -0.44
CA ILE A 123 13.69 36.50 -0.08
C ILE A 123 12.25 36.13 -0.41
N SER A 124 12.03 34.86 -0.71
CA SER A 124 10.71 34.25 -0.81
C SER A 124 10.57 33.12 0.22
N TRP A 125 9.35 32.63 0.41
CA TRP A 125 9.03 31.60 1.41
C TRP A 125 8.61 30.31 0.72
N LEU A 126 9.35 29.22 0.96
CA LEU A 126 9.05 27.90 0.45
C LEU A 126 8.22 27.12 1.46
N HIS A 127 6.98 26.79 1.08
CA HIS A 127 6.07 26.00 1.92
C HIS A 127 6.47 24.52 1.97
N ARG A 128 6.26 23.84 3.11
CA ARG A 128 6.61 22.41 3.31
C ARG A 128 6.09 21.45 2.25
N ASN A 129 4.89 21.68 1.71
CA ASN A 129 4.31 20.81 0.68
C ASN A 129 5.11 20.84 -0.63
N ASN A 130 5.91 21.88 -0.85
CA ASN A 130 6.81 22.00 -2.00
C ASN A 130 8.23 21.50 -1.69
N ARG A 131 8.46 20.92 -0.50
CA ARG A 131 9.75 20.40 -0.03
C ARG A 131 9.82 18.88 -0.08
N PHE A 132 9.08 18.28 -1.02
CA PHE A 132 9.07 16.86 -1.29
C PHE A 132 9.25 16.62 -2.79
N SER A 133 10.27 15.83 -3.11
CA SER A 133 10.56 15.40 -4.47
C SER A 133 10.70 13.89 -4.50
N GLU A 134 10.17 13.26 -5.55
CA GLU A 134 10.16 11.81 -5.70
C GLU A 134 10.61 11.45 -7.12
N LYS A 135 11.45 10.43 -7.23
CA LYS A 135 11.88 9.86 -8.51
C LYS A 135 11.80 8.35 -8.46
N LEU A 136 11.05 7.76 -9.39
CA LEU A 136 11.14 6.33 -9.67
C LEU A 136 12.46 6.06 -10.39
N ALA A 137 13.24 5.12 -9.86
CA ALA A 137 14.41 4.62 -10.55
C ALA A 137 13.96 3.79 -11.75
N THR A 138 14.40 4.19 -12.93
CA THR A 138 14.19 3.44 -14.15
C THR A 138 15.51 3.40 -14.93
N PRO A 139 15.77 2.37 -15.74
CA PRO A 139 17.04 2.23 -16.44
C PRO A 139 17.34 3.37 -17.42
N ASP A 140 16.35 4.12 -17.88
CA ASP A 140 16.48 5.26 -18.80
C ASP A 140 16.93 6.56 -18.11
N VAL A 141 16.86 6.64 -16.77
CA VAL A 141 17.30 7.83 -16.03
C VAL A 141 18.77 8.10 -16.29
N THR A 142 19.11 9.37 -16.53
CA THR A 142 20.49 9.80 -16.75
C THR A 142 21.08 10.50 -15.54
N VAL A 143 22.41 10.58 -15.48
CA VAL A 143 23.11 11.39 -14.47
C VAL A 143 22.71 12.86 -14.58
N ALA A 144 22.46 13.36 -15.81
CA ALA A 144 22.04 14.73 -16.06
C ALA A 144 20.67 15.04 -15.43
N ASP A 145 19.72 14.10 -15.46
CA ASP A 145 18.39 14.31 -14.84
C ASP A 145 18.48 14.45 -13.31
N ILE A 146 19.37 13.69 -12.69
CA ILE A 146 19.49 13.61 -11.22
C ILE A 146 20.38 14.73 -10.68
N ILE A 147 21.53 14.94 -11.30
CA ILE A 147 22.56 15.87 -10.83
C ILE A 147 22.53 17.18 -11.61
N GLY A 148 22.40 17.10 -12.93
CA GLY A 148 22.55 18.23 -13.84
C GLY A 148 23.68 18.02 -14.84
N ASP A 149 23.68 18.87 -15.86
CA ASP A 149 24.70 18.86 -16.91
C ASP A 149 24.88 20.28 -17.47
N VAL A 150 25.86 20.42 -18.36
CA VAL A 150 26.11 21.64 -19.12
C VAL A 150 25.07 21.77 -20.23
N ASP A 151 24.37 22.90 -20.26
CA ASP A 151 23.40 23.24 -21.30
C ASP A 151 24.08 23.99 -22.46
N PRO A 152 24.26 23.34 -23.64
CA PRO A 152 24.92 23.97 -24.78
C PRO A 152 24.10 25.11 -25.40
N ILE A 153 22.78 25.05 -25.30
CA ILE A 153 21.88 26.08 -25.83
C ILE A 153 22.01 27.34 -24.97
N LYS A 154 22.02 27.18 -23.64
CA LYS A 154 22.26 28.27 -22.69
C LYS A 154 23.65 28.89 -22.89
N ALA A 155 24.69 28.06 -23.11
CA ALA A 155 26.04 28.52 -23.42
C ALA A 155 26.09 29.38 -24.71
N ALA A 156 25.46 28.90 -25.78
CA ALA A 156 25.42 29.60 -27.06
C ALA A 156 24.65 30.94 -26.98
N ASN A 157 23.46 30.93 -26.36
CA ASN A 157 22.63 32.13 -26.23
C ASN A 157 23.28 33.22 -25.38
N LEU A 158 23.95 32.83 -24.29
CA LEU A 158 24.63 33.76 -23.39
C LEU A 158 26.06 34.09 -23.86
N LYS A 159 26.52 33.49 -24.97
CA LYS A 159 27.90 33.60 -25.49
C LYS A 159 28.96 33.27 -24.42
N LEU A 160 28.68 32.25 -23.61
CA LEU A 160 29.55 31.81 -22.52
C LEU A 160 30.34 30.58 -22.93
N THR A 161 31.51 30.41 -22.32
CA THR A 161 32.31 29.21 -22.52
C THR A 161 31.70 28.05 -21.74
N TYR A 162 31.99 26.82 -22.16
CA TYR A 162 31.64 25.61 -21.41
C TYR A 162 32.35 25.48 -20.04
N ALA A 163 33.18 26.46 -19.68
CA ALA A 163 33.84 26.56 -18.38
C ALA A 163 33.19 27.64 -17.48
N ASP A 164 32.11 28.28 -17.93
CA ASP A 164 31.34 29.24 -17.12
C ASP A 164 30.15 28.53 -16.45
N ASP A 165 30.10 28.52 -15.12
CA ASP A 165 29.10 27.77 -14.34
C ASP A 165 27.65 28.24 -14.57
N ARG A 166 27.44 29.40 -15.21
CA ARG A 166 26.10 29.87 -15.62
C ARG A 166 25.45 28.97 -16.67
N VAL A 167 26.23 28.17 -17.39
CA VAL A 167 25.72 27.21 -18.39
C VAL A 167 25.18 25.93 -17.75
N ILE A 168 25.34 25.75 -16.44
CA ILE A 168 24.85 24.58 -15.73
C ILE A 168 23.32 24.59 -15.71
N HIS A 169 22.74 23.44 -16.03
CA HIS A 169 21.36 23.10 -15.76
C HIS A 169 21.30 22.13 -14.59
N PHE A 170 20.70 22.55 -13.48
CA PHE A 170 20.59 21.69 -12.29
C PHE A 170 19.55 20.59 -12.48
N GLY A 171 19.93 19.37 -12.13
CA GLY A 171 19.03 18.22 -12.05
C GLY A 171 18.13 18.25 -10.80
N MET A 172 17.43 17.15 -10.55
CA MET A 172 16.43 17.05 -9.48
C MET A 172 17.02 17.18 -8.07
N ILE A 173 18.22 16.64 -7.81
CA ILE A 173 18.83 16.67 -6.48
C ILE A 173 19.23 18.09 -6.05
N PRO A 174 20.01 18.86 -6.83
CA PRO A 174 20.31 20.24 -6.45
C PRO A 174 19.05 21.09 -6.24
N ARG A 175 18.02 20.92 -7.09
CA ARG A 175 16.74 21.63 -6.93
C ARG A 175 15.97 21.22 -5.66
N SER A 176 16.27 20.05 -5.11
CA SER A 176 15.68 19.54 -3.88
C SER A 176 16.54 19.83 -2.65
N ASN A 177 17.44 20.82 -2.73
CA ASN A 177 18.12 21.34 -1.55
C ASN A 177 17.11 21.77 -0.47
N ARG A 178 17.40 21.42 0.78
CA ARG A 178 16.54 21.63 1.97
C ARG A 178 15.18 20.95 1.87
N CYS A 179 15.09 19.87 1.09
CA CYS A 179 13.89 19.07 0.86
C CYS A 179 14.11 17.58 1.16
N ILE A 180 13.01 16.83 1.25
CA ILE A 180 13.02 15.37 1.31
C ILE A 180 13.07 14.85 -0.13
N PHE A 181 14.06 14.02 -0.44
CA PHE A 181 14.23 13.41 -1.76
C PHE A 181 14.04 11.90 -1.67
N VAL A 182 13.01 11.41 -2.35
CA VAL A 182 12.65 9.99 -2.37
C VAL A 182 13.11 9.35 -3.68
N ILE A 183 13.86 8.25 -3.59
CA ILE A 183 14.19 7.40 -4.74
C ILE A 183 13.51 6.06 -4.54
N ASN A 184 12.55 5.74 -5.42
CA ASN A 184 11.87 4.45 -5.40
C ASN A 184 12.58 3.43 -6.27
N GLU A 185 12.56 2.17 -5.82
CA GLU A 185 13.17 1.03 -6.50
C GLU A 185 14.67 1.26 -6.75
N LEU A 186 15.42 1.65 -5.71
CA LEU A 186 16.86 1.93 -5.80
C LEU A 186 17.69 0.88 -6.59
N PRO A 187 17.42 -0.44 -6.49
CA PRO A 187 18.07 -1.46 -7.33
C PRO A 187 17.99 -1.24 -8.85
N ASP A 188 16.91 -0.64 -9.34
CA ASP A 188 16.69 -0.41 -10.78
C ASP A 188 17.54 0.75 -11.32
N LEU A 189 18.20 1.49 -10.44
CA LEU A 189 19.03 2.61 -10.81
C LEU A 189 20.38 2.13 -11.35
N GLN A 190 20.81 2.67 -12.49
CA GLN A 190 22.09 2.29 -13.08
C GLN A 190 23.28 2.52 -12.11
N PRO A 191 24.28 1.61 -12.06
CA PRO A 191 25.42 1.70 -11.14
C PRO A 191 26.15 3.04 -11.16
N ARG A 192 26.29 3.67 -12.34
CA ARG A 192 26.93 4.99 -12.49
C ARG A 192 26.23 6.10 -11.69
N ILE A 193 24.90 6.05 -11.57
CA ILE A 193 24.11 7.03 -10.82
C ILE A 193 24.20 6.70 -9.34
N GLN A 194 24.18 5.42 -8.97
CA GLN A 194 24.39 5.01 -7.58
C GLN A 194 25.76 5.46 -7.02
N VAL A 195 26.82 5.38 -7.82
CA VAL A 195 28.14 5.94 -7.45
C VAL A 195 28.09 7.46 -7.28
N ALA A 196 27.33 8.15 -8.14
CA ALA A 196 27.15 9.60 -8.00
C ALA A 196 26.37 9.96 -6.72
N LEU A 197 25.34 9.20 -6.37
CA LEU A 197 24.60 9.32 -5.10
C LEU A 197 25.50 9.04 -3.89
N PHE A 198 26.40 8.06 -3.99
CA PHE A 198 27.35 7.74 -2.93
C PHE A 198 28.23 8.96 -2.58
N ASN A 199 28.76 9.66 -3.59
CA ASN A 199 29.56 10.86 -3.35
C ASN A 199 28.75 11.94 -2.62
N ILE A 200 27.49 12.14 -3.01
CA ILE A 200 26.58 13.11 -2.36
C ILE A 200 26.34 12.74 -0.89
N LEU A 201 26.13 11.46 -0.59
CA LEU A 201 25.90 10.99 0.78
C LEU A 201 27.15 11.06 1.66
N GLN A 202 28.35 10.91 1.07
CA GLN A 202 29.61 10.89 1.80
C GLN A 202 30.17 12.29 2.04
N GLU A 203 30.27 13.10 0.98
CA GLU A 203 30.98 14.38 0.99
C GLU A 203 30.01 15.57 1.09
N GLY A 204 28.71 15.30 0.92
CA GLY A 204 27.66 16.33 0.93
C GLY A 204 27.66 17.18 -0.33
N ASP A 205 28.57 16.96 -1.28
CA ASP A 205 28.71 17.75 -2.49
C ASP A 205 28.46 16.99 -3.80
N ILE A 206 27.99 17.74 -4.79
CA ILE A 206 27.81 17.30 -6.16
C ILE A 206 28.94 17.85 -7.02
N GLN A 207 29.50 17.02 -7.89
CA GLN A 207 30.37 17.44 -9.00
C GLN A 207 29.67 17.26 -10.35
N ILE A 208 29.65 18.33 -11.15
CA ILE A 208 29.07 18.32 -12.50
C ILE A 208 30.22 18.21 -13.51
N ARG A 209 30.04 17.38 -14.55
CA ARG A 209 31.08 17.14 -15.56
C ARG A 209 31.55 18.45 -16.20
N GLY A 210 32.86 18.62 -16.29
CA GLY A 210 33.48 19.84 -16.84
C GLY A 210 33.66 20.98 -15.85
N PHE A 211 33.14 20.85 -14.62
CA PHE A 211 33.19 21.90 -13.61
C PHE A 211 33.71 21.39 -12.26
N ALA A 212 34.54 22.21 -11.60
CA ALA A 212 34.96 22.00 -10.21
C ALA A 212 34.00 22.71 -9.23
N VAL A 213 32.70 22.66 -9.50
CA VAL A 213 31.69 23.23 -8.60
C VAL A 213 31.30 22.16 -7.60
N ARG A 214 31.44 22.48 -6.30
CA ARG A 214 30.99 21.66 -5.17
C ARG A 214 29.76 22.32 -4.55
N LEU A 215 28.65 21.60 -4.52
CA LEU A 215 27.38 22.08 -3.96
C LEU A 215 27.09 21.32 -2.65
N PRO A 216 27.39 21.88 -1.46
CA PRO A 216 27.10 21.24 -0.18
C PRO A 216 25.58 21.26 0.09
N LEU A 217 24.84 20.29 -0.44
CA LEU A 217 23.39 20.26 -0.38
C LEU A 217 22.89 19.68 0.94
N ASP A 218 21.82 20.27 1.48
CA ASP A 218 21.16 19.80 2.70
C ASP A 218 19.91 18.99 2.35
N ILE A 219 20.02 17.67 2.26
CA ILE A 219 18.95 16.80 1.75
C ILE A 219 18.71 15.63 2.72
N GLN A 220 17.42 15.33 2.96
CA GLN A 220 17.02 14.07 3.58
C GLN A 220 16.71 13.06 2.47
N PHE A 221 17.56 12.04 2.33
CA PHE A 221 17.27 10.95 1.42
C PHE A 221 16.39 9.88 2.08
N VAL A 222 15.38 9.43 1.33
CA VAL A 222 14.60 8.23 1.64
C VAL A 222 14.62 7.33 0.41
N PHE A 223 15.11 6.12 0.57
CA PHE A 223 15.14 5.12 -0.48
C PHE A 223 14.04 4.10 -0.25
N THR A 224 13.51 3.52 -1.32
CA THR A 224 12.66 2.33 -1.23
C THR A 224 13.21 1.24 -2.13
N ALA A 225 13.13 -0.01 -1.68
CA ALA A 225 13.55 -1.17 -2.47
C ALA A 225 12.82 -2.45 -2.04
N ASN A 226 12.76 -3.42 -2.95
CA ASN A 226 12.44 -4.79 -2.65
C ASN A 226 13.64 -5.50 -1.98
N PRO A 227 13.47 -6.22 -0.85
CA PRO A 227 14.56 -6.94 -0.19
C PRO A 227 15.31 -7.95 -1.08
N GLU A 228 14.62 -8.63 -2.00
CA GLU A 228 15.22 -9.58 -2.94
C GLU A 228 16.23 -8.87 -3.85
N ASP A 229 15.76 -7.82 -4.54
CA ASP A 229 16.59 -7.02 -5.44
C ASP A 229 17.71 -6.29 -4.68
N TYR A 230 17.47 -5.92 -3.42
CA TYR A 230 18.45 -5.26 -2.55
C TYR A 230 19.60 -6.20 -2.12
N THR A 231 19.34 -7.51 -2.01
CA THR A 231 20.33 -8.50 -1.57
C THR A 231 21.08 -9.15 -2.72
N ASN A 232 20.54 -9.11 -3.94
CA ASN A 232 21.18 -9.60 -5.14
C ASN A 232 22.48 -8.85 -5.46
N ARG A 233 23.58 -9.59 -5.65
CA ARG A 233 24.90 -9.01 -5.97
C ARG A 233 24.83 -8.26 -7.31
N GLY A 234 25.18 -6.98 -7.28
CA GLY A 234 25.26 -6.13 -8.48
C GLY A 234 24.10 -5.15 -8.63
N SER A 235 22.98 -5.37 -7.93
CA SER A 235 21.83 -4.47 -7.97
C SER A 235 22.08 -3.17 -7.21
N ILE A 236 22.85 -3.22 -6.11
CA ILE A 236 23.30 -2.03 -5.38
C ILE A 236 24.80 -2.06 -5.16
N VAL A 237 25.46 -0.93 -5.43
CA VAL A 237 26.89 -0.78 -5.16
C VAL A 237 27.15 -0.76 -3.65
N THR A 238 28.02 -1.65 -3.17
CA THR A 238 28.36 -1.79 -1.75
C THR A 238 28.69 -0.46 -1.06
N PRO A 239 29.48 0.46 -1.67
CA PRO A 239 29.76 1.75 -1.06
C PRO A 239 28.52 2.57 -0.74
N LEU A 240 27.50 2.54 -1.60
CA LEU A 240 26.23 3.25 -1.37
C LEU A 240 25.46 2.63 -0.21
N LYS A 241 25.35 1.29 -0.20
CA LYS A 241 24.69 0.53 0.87
C LYS A 241 25.26 0.87 2.25
N ASP A 242 26.59 0.96 2.36
CA ASP A 242 27.29 1.25 3.62
C ASP A 242 27.11 2.71 4.11
N ARG A 243 26.60 3.62 3.27
CA ARG A 243 26.35 5.04 3.61
C ARG A 243 24.91 5.33 3.99
N ILE A 244 23.99 4.39 3.78
CA ILE A 244 22.61 4.51 4.25
C ILE A 244 22.58 4.15 5.74
N GLY A 245 22.26 5.12 6.59
CA GLY A 245 22.40 4.98 8.05
C GLY A 245 21.36 4.05 8.69
N SER A 246 20.16 3.95 8.13
CA SER A 246 19.10 3.07 8.64
C SER A 246 18.41 2.32 7.52
N GLN A 247 18.32 0.99 7.70
CA GLN A 247 17.54 0.10 6.87
C GLN A 247 16.37 -0.42 7.71
N ILE A 248 15.15 -0.19 7.26
CA ILE A 248 13.92 -0.47 7.99
C ILE A 248 13.12 -1.46 7.16
N LEU A 249 12.79 -2.61 7.74
CA LEU A 249 12.02 -3.66 7.07
C LEU A 249 10.53 -3.41 7.29
N THR A 250 9.80 -3.15 6.21
CA THR A 250 8.33 -3.09 6.23
C THR A 250 7.76 -4.48 6.05
N HIS A 251 6.51 -4.65 6.47
CA HIS A 251 5.78 -5.91 6.35
C HIS A 251 4.33 -5.66 5.94
N TYR A 252 3.64 -6.72 5.51
CA TYR A 252 2.19 -6.70 5.38
C TYR A 252 1.53 -6.75 6.77
N PRO A 253 0.24 -6.39 6.90
CA PRO A 253 -0.50 -6.57 8.14
C PRO A 253 -0.38 -8.02 8.65
N GLU A 254 -0.10 -8.18 9.94
CA GLU A 254 0.05 -9.49 10.58
C GLU A 254 -1.29 -10.13 10.93
N ASP A 255 -2.35 -9.33 11.01
CA ASP A 255 -3.68 -9.77 11.41
C ASP A 255 -4.79 -9.17 10.53
N ILE A 256 -5.94 -9.86 10.49
CA ILE A 256 -7.11 -9.49 9.69
C ILE A 256 -7.69 -8.14 10.12
N THR A 257 -7.67 -7.81 11.42
CA THR A 257 -8.32 -6.59 11.92
C THR A 257 -7.60 -5.34 11.41
N THR A 258 -6.27 -5.37 11.40
CA THR A 258 -5.43 -4.34 10.79
C THR A 258 -5.64 -4.29 9.27
N ALA A 259 -5.66 -5.43 8.59
CA ALA A 259 -5.87 -5.51 7.14
C ALA A 259 -7.24 -4.90 6.74
N ARG A 260 -8.30 -5.24 7.47
CA ARG A 260 -9.65 -4.68 7.29
C ARG A 260 -9.66 -3.16 7.41
N THR A 261 -9.00 -2.63 8.45
CA THR A 261 -8.93 -1.18 8.67
C THR A 261 -8.28 -0.47 7.49
N ILE A 262 -7.24 -1.08 6.89
CA ILE A 262 -6.58 -0.55 5.69
C ILE A 262 -7.54 -0.58 4.51
N THR A 263 -8.20 -1.71 4.23
CA THR A 263 -9.13 -1.82 3.11
C THR A 263 -10.31 -0.86 3.25
N GLU A 264 -10.90 -0.73 4.44
CA GLU A 264 -11.97 0.22 4.71
C GLU A 264 -11.53 1.67 4.49
N GLN A 265 -10.30 2.03 4.91
CA GLN A 265 -9.74 3.36 4.68
C GLN A 265 -9.54 3.65 3.19
N GLU A 266 -9.01 2.70 2.42
CA GLU A 266 -8.71 2.92 1.00
C GLU A 266 -9.95 2.82 0.10
N THR A 267 -11.03 2.17 0.58
CA THR A 267 -12.29 1.97 -0.18
C THR A 267 -13.44 2.88 0.30
N GLU A 268 -13.15 3.88 1.13
CA GLU A 268 -14.16 4.78 1.71
C GLU A 268 -15.06 5.43 0.63
N GLU A 269 -14.48 5.85 -0.50
CA GLU A 269 -15.22 6.45 -1.61
C GLU A 269 -16.12 5.43 -2.32
N ALA A 270 -15.64 4.20 -2.52
CA ALA A 270 -16.42 3.13 -3.12
C ALA A 270 -17.63 2.76 -2.24
N ILE A 271 -17.44 2.71 -0.91
CA ILE A 271 -18.52 2.47 0.07
C ILE A 271 -19.56 3.59 0.01
N LYS A 272 -19.11 4.86 -0.03
CA LYS A 272 -20.03 6.01 -0.14
C LYS A 272 -20.84 5.99 -1.43
N THR A 273 -20.19 5.64 -2.54
CA THR A 273 -20.84 5.60 -3.86
C THR A 273 -21.86 4.47 -3.94
N LYS A 274 -21.53 3.29 -3.39
CA LYS A 274 -22.39 2.09 -3.39
C LYS A 274 -23.12 1.88 -2.06
N SER A 275 -23.66 2.97 -1.51
CA SER A 275 -24.33 2.97 -0.20
C SER A 275 -25.60 2.11 -0.10
N ASN A 276 -26.10 1.64 -1.24
CA ASN A 276 -27.22 0.71 -1.36
C ASN A 276 -26.82 -0.77 -1.19
N VAL A 277 -25.52 -1.08 -1.19
CA VAL A 277 -24.99 -2.43 -0.98
C VAL A 277 -24.56 -2.60 0.48
N TYR A 278 -25.22 -3.50 1.19
CA TYR A 278 -24.81 -3.93 2.52
C TYR A 278 -23.73 -5.01 2.43
N VAL A 279 -22.65 -4.88 3.21
CA VAL A 279 -21.59 -5.89 3.30
C VAL A 279 -21.59 -6.51 4.70
N PRO A 280 -21.90 -7.81 4.83
CA PRO A 280 -21.78 -8.53 6.10
C PRO A 280 -20.35 -8.47 6.66
N ASP A 281 -20.20 -8.45 7.98
CA ASP A 281 -18.86 -8.35 8.58
C ASP A 281 -17.96 -9.55 8.22
N LEU A 282 -18.57 -10.74 8.13
CA LEU A 282 -17.89 -11.95 7.68
C LEU A 282 -17.39 -11.90 6.25
N ALA A 283 -18.09 -11.17 5.36
CA ALA A 283 -17.62 -11.01 3.99
C ALA A 283 -16.31 -10.20 3.98
N LYS A 284 -16.18 -9.20 4.85
CA LYS A 284 -14.93 -8.43 5.00
C LYS A 284 -13.81 -9.32 5.56
N ASP A 285 -14.10 -10.17 6.54
CA ASP A 285 -13.12 -11.10 7.10
C ASP A 285 -12.61 -12.09 6.03
N ILE A 286 -13.52 -12.72 5.28
CA ILE A 286 -13.16 -13.67 4.20
C ILE A 286 -12.34 -12.98 3.13
N LEU A 287 -12.73 -11.77 2.73
CA LEU A 287 -12.01 -11.00 1.73
C LEU A 287 -10.55 -10.74 2.13
N GLU A 288 -10.29 -10.35 3.37
CA GLU A 288 -8.92 -10.19 3.86
C GLU A 288 -8.22 -11.54 3.98
N GLN A 289 -8.91 -12.58 4.47
CA GLN A 289 -8.35 -13.92 4.64
C GLN A 289 -7.81 -14.48 3.32
N ILE A 290 -8.44 -14.20 2.18
CA ILE A 290 -7.91 -14.56 0.85
C ILE A 290 -6.46 -14.07 0.65
N SER A 291 -6.15 -12.85 1.12
CA SER A 291 -4.79 -12.31 1.02
C SER A 291 -3.80 -13.05 1.92
N PHE A 292 -4.25 -13.58 3.06
CA PHE A 292 -3.41 -14.39 3.96
C PHE A 292 -3.17 -15.78 3.37
N GLU A 293 -4.22 -16.46 2.92
CA GLU A 293 -4.10 -17.76 2.22
C GLU A 293 -3.16 -17.63 1.01
N ALA A 294 -3.31 -16.57 0.22
CA ALA A 294 -2.48 -16.34 -0.96
C ALA A 294 -0.97 -16.16 -0.64
N ARG A 295 -0.62 -15.65 0.54
CA ARG A 295 0.79 -15.48 0.96
C ARG A 295 1.43 -16.79 1.41
N GLU A 296 0.62 -17.73 1.89
CA GLU A 296 1.06 -19.05 2.35
C GLU A 296 0.89 -20.14 1.28
N ASN A 297 0.35 -19.78 0.11
CA ASN A 297 0.04 -20.73 -0.96
C ASN A 297 1.28 -21.09 -1.80
N ASP A 298 1.55 -22.39 -1.92
CA ASP A 298 2.68 -22.93 -2.69
C ASP A 298 2.61 -22.64 -4.20
N PHE A 299 1.42 -22.33 -4.74
CA PHE A 299 1.23 -21.99 -6.16
C PHE A 299 1.49 -20.52 -6.47
N ILE A 300 1.77 -19.68 -5.47
CA ILE A 300 1.94 -18.24 -5.62
C ILE A 300 3.40 -17.85 -5.34
N ASP A 301 3.95 -16.97 -6.17
CA ASP A 301 5.30 -16.46 -5.95
C ASP A 301 5.30 -15.45 -4.79
N ALA A 302 5.75 -15.92 -3.62
CA ALA A 302 5.91 -15.08 -2.43
C ALA A 302 6.83 -13.87 -2.66
N LYS A 303 7.75 -13.92 -3.63
CA LYS A 303 8.69 -12.83 -3.94
C LYS A 303 8.02 -11.67 -4.66
N SER A 304 6.98 -11.95 -5.44
CA SER A 304 6.15 -10.92 -6.09
C SER A 304 5.34 -10.11 -5.05
N GLY A 305 4.97 -10.79 -3.96
CA GLY A 305 4.26 -10.24 -2.81
C GLY A 305 2.77 -10.00 -3.05
N VAL A 306 1.92 -10.57 -2.18
CA VAL A 306 0.47 -10.33 -2.19
C VAL A 306 0.12 -9.06 -1.40
N SER A 307 0.00 -7.95 -2.13
CA SER A 307 -0.22 -6.63 -1.54
C SER A 307 -1.67 -6.38 -1.09
N ALA A 308 -1.86 -5.38 -0.22
CA ALA A 308 -3.20 -4.89 0.15
C ALA A 308 -4.04 -4.41 -1.05
N ARG A 309 -3.43 -4.19 -2.22
CA ARG A 309 -4.19 -3.87 -3.45
C ARG A 309 -5.07 -5.03 -3.91
N LEU A 310 -4.75 -6.27 -3.53
CA LEU A 310 -5.60 -7.42 -3.82
C LEU A 310 -6.94 -7.25 -3.10
N SER A 311 -6.94 -7.10 -1.77
CA SER A 311 -8.18 -6.94 -1.00
C SER A 311 -8.94 -5.67 -1.38
N ILE A 312 -8.27 -4.54 -1.59
CA ILE A 312 -8.91 -3.29 -2.05
C ILE A 312 -9.69 -3.50 -3.36
N THR A 313 -9.03 -4.02 -4.40
CA THR A 313 -9.68 -4.22 -5.71
C THR A 313 -10.68 -5.38 -5.71
N ALA A 314 -10.48 -6.38 -4.86
CA ALA A 314 -11.46 -7.44 -4.65
C ALA A 314 -12.73 -6.88 -3.98
N PHE A 315 -12.59 -6.01 -2.97
CA PHE A 315 -13.73 -5.38 -2.31
C PHE A 315 -14.55 -4.53 -3.26
N GLU A 316 -13.90 -3.70 -4.09
CA GLU A 316 -14.57 -2.87 -5.10
C GLU A 316 -15.34 -3.72 -6.12
N ASN A 317 -14.77 -4.85 -6.55
CA ASN A 317 -15.45 -5.80 -7.44
C ASN A 317 -16.59 -6.53 -6.74
N LEU A 318 -16.43 -6.88 -5.46
CA LEU A 318 -17.48 -7.53 -4.67
C LEU A 318 -18.72 -6.63 -4.55
N LEU A 319 -18.50 -5.34 -4.23
CA LEU A 319 -19.58 -4.35 -4.20
C LEU A 319 -20.25 -4.21 -5.57
N SER A 320 -19.45 -4.15 -6.65
CA SER A 320 -19.96 -4.01 -8.02
C SER A 320 -20.72 -5.26 -8.48
N THR A 321 -20.34 -6.44 -7.99
CA THR A 321 -21.03 -7.71 -8.29
C THR A 321 -22.41 -7.73 -7.67
N ALA A 322 -22.52 -7.38 -6.38
CA ALA A 322 -23.81 -7.27 -5.69
C ALA A 322 -24.69 -6.17 -6.30
N GLU A 323 -24.13 -4.99 -6.56
CA GLU A 323 -24.85 -3.87 -7.21
C GLU A 323 -25.40 -4.26 -8.58
N ARG A 324 -24.58 -4.92 -9.41
CA ARG A 324 -25.00 -5.39 -10.74
C ARG A 324 -26.16 -6.38 -10.64
N ARG A 325 -26.12 -7.31 -9.68
CA ARG A 325 -27.21 -8.27 -9.43
C ARG A 325 -28.50 -7.54 -9.04
N ALA A 326 -28.42 -6.60 -8.09
CA ALA A 326 -29.57 -5.81 -7.66
C ALA A 326 -30.21 -5.04 -8.82
N LEU A 327 -29.40 -4.39 -9.67
CA LEU A 327 -29.88 -3.65 -10.84
C LEU A 327 -30.58 -4.54 -11.86
N HIS A 328 -30.07 -5.76 -12.11
CA HIS A 328 -30.72 -6.73 -12.98
C HIS A 328 -32.09 -7.16 -12.45
N ASN A 329 -32.25 -7.20 -11.13
CA ASN A 329 -33.49 -7.58 -10.45
C ASN A 329 -34.43 -6.39 -10.17
N GLY A 330 -34.02 -5.16 -10.52
CA GLY A 330 -34.78 -3.95 -10.21
C GLY A 330 -34.84 -3.62 -8.71
N GLU A 331 -33.88 -4.11 -7.92
CA GLU A 331 -33.80 -3.88 -6.48
C GLU A 331 -33.03 -2.59 -6.16
N GLU A 332 -33.59 -1.74 -5.30
CA GLU A 332 -32.91 -0.50 -4.89
C GLU A 332 -31.77 -0.74 -3.89
N LYS A 333 -31.87 -1.81 -3.10
CA LYS A 333 -30.90 -2.18 -2.06
C LYS A 333 -30.63 -3.66 -2.10
N THR A 334 -29.41 -4.04 -1.74
CA THR A 334 -29.03 -5.46 -1.68
C THR A 334 -28.00 -5.72 -0.59
N SER A 335 -27.74 -7.00 -0.30
CA SER A 335 -26.61 -7.46 0.50
C SER A 335 -25.65 -8.29 -0.34
N VAL A 336 -24.35 -8.20 -0.03
CA VAL A 336 -23.35 -9.15 -0.52
C VAL A 336 -23.71 -10.56 -0.06
N ARG A 337 -23.63 -11.51 -0.98
CA ARG A 337 -23.79 -12.97 -0.79
C ARG A 337 -22.43 -13.66 -0.94
N LEU A 338 -22.30 -14.89 -0.44
CA LEU A 338 -21.02 -15.60 -0.62
C LEU A 338 -20.82 -16.00 -2.09
N GLY A 339 -21.89 -16.29 -2.83
CA GLY A 339 -21.88 -16.44 -4.29
C GLY A 339 -21.30 -15.24 -5.05
N ASP A 340 -21.43 -14.01 -4.53
CA ASP A 340 -20.89 -12.81 -5.17
C ASP A 340 -19.33 -12.82 -5.20
N PHE A 341 -18.65 -13.65 -4.39
CA PHE A 341 -17.19 -13.79 -4.41
C PHE A 341 -16.64 -14.38 -5.73
N VAL A 342 -17.48 -15.03 -6.54
CA VAL A 342 -17.05 -15.42 -7.89
C VAL A 342 -16.68 -14.18 -8.72
N GLY A 343 -17.33 -13.05 -8.46
CA GLY A 343 -17.06 -11.77 -9.13
C GLY A 343 -15.69 -11.16 -8.81
N ILE A 344 -15.00 -11.60 -7.75
CA ILE A 344 -13.68 -11.08 -7.38
C ILE A 344 -12.51 -11.86 -8.00
N ILE A 345 -12.77 -12.98 -8.67
CA ILE A 345 -11.74 -13.80 -9.33
C ILE A 345 -10.83 -12.94 -10.24
N PRO A 346 -11.35 -12.04 -11.11
CA PRO A 346 -10.49 -11.20 -11.94
C PRO A 346 -9.56 -10.26 -11.14
N SER A 347 -9.97 -9.82 -9.94
CA SER A 347 -9.13 -9.01 -9.06
C SER A 347 -8.01 -9.83 -8.45
N ILE A 348 -8.27 -11.09 -8.11
CA ILE A 348 -7.25 -12.00 -7.59
C ILE A 348 -6.23 -12.31 -8.70
N THR A 349 -6.70 -12.80 -9.85
CA THR A 349 -5.81 -13.23 -10.95
C THR A 349 -4.94 -12.11 -11.51
N GLY A 350 -5.41 -10.85 -11.49
CA GLY A 350 -4.64 -9.69 -11.93
C GLY A 350 -3.66 -9.12 -10.88
N LYS A 351 -3.58 -9.71 -9.68
CA LYS A 351 -2.77 -9.21 -8.55
C LYS A 351 -1.87 -10.26 -7.91
N ILE A 352 -1.95 -11.51 -8.35
CA ILE A 352 -1.06 -12.60 -7.93
C ILE A 352 -0.19 -13.01 -9.11
N GLU A 353 1.06 -13.37 -8.82
CA GLU A 353 1.94 -14.04 -9.77
C GLU A 353 2.03 -15.51 -9.36
N LEU A 354 1.87 -16.43 -10.31
CA LEU A 354 1.95 -17.85 -10.03
C LEU A 354 3.36 -18.38 -10.24
N VAL A 355 3.72 -19.40 -9.48
CA VAL A 355 4.85 -20.27 -9.84
C VAL A 355 4.42 -21.25 -10.94
N TYR A 356 5.40 -21.96 -11.51
CA TYR A 356 5.16 -22.88 -12.63
C TYR A 356 4.07 -23.93 -12.33
N GLU A 357 4.06 -24.50 -11.12
CA GLU A 357 3.06 -25.45 -10.66
C GLU A 357 1.65 -24.83 -10.64
N GLY A 358 1.53 -23.57 -10.21
CA GLY A 358 0.27 -22.84 -10.22
C GLY A 358 -0.24 -22.53 -11.63
N GLU A 359 0.67 -22.22 -12.57
CA GLU A 359 0.31 -22.02 -13.97
C GLU A 359 -0.28 -23.29 -14.60
N GLN A 360 0.16 -24.49 -14.17
CA GLN A 360 -0.40 -25.76 -14.64
C GLN A 360 -1.83 -26.02 -14.15
N GLU A 361 -2.13 -25.67 -12.89
CA GLU A 361 -3.50 -25.75 -12.34
C GLU A 361 -4.45 -24.74 -12.99
N GLY A 362 -3.91 -23.57 -13.35
CA GLY A 362 -4.63 -22.49 -14.01
C GLY A 362 -5.08 -21.40 -13.03
N VAL A 363 -4.83 -20.14 -13.41
CA VAL A 363 -4.98 -18.97 -12.53
C VAL A 363 -6.38 -18.81 -11.94
N SER A 364 -7.42 -19.14 -12.71
CA SER A 364 -8.80 -19.06 -12.22
C SER A 364 -9.11 -20.14 -11.19
N GLN A 365 -8.54 -21.34 -11.34
CA GLN A 365 -8.73 -22.44 -10.39
C GLN A 365 -8.02 -22.13 -9.07
N VAL A 366 -6.79 -21.63 -9.14
CA VAL A 366 -6.04 -21.18 -7.95
C VAL A 366 -6.82 -20.09 -7.21
N ALA A 367 -7.35 -19.10 -7.92
CA ALA A 367 -8.16 -18.04 -7.30
C ALA A 367 -9.44 -18.56 -6.61
N GLN A 368 -10.14 -19.52 -7.23
CA GLN A 368 -11.30 -20.17 -6.60
C GLN A 368 -10.90 -20.95 -5.35
N GLN A 369 -9.77 -21.66 -5.39
CA GLN A 369 -9.24 -22.39 -4.25
C GLN A 369 -8.91 -21.46 -3.09
N LEU A 370 -8.30 -20.30 -3.34
CA LEU A 370 -8.04 -19.30 -2.29
C LEU A 370 -9.30 -18.81 -1.60
N ILE A 371 -10.40 -18.60 -2.34
CA ILE A 371 -11.70 -18.22 -1.78
C ILE A 371 -12.23 -19.36 -0.90
N ALA A 372 -12.16 -20.60 -1.37
CA ALA A 372 -12.59 -21.78 -0.62
C ALA A 372 -11.77 -21.99 0.66
N ASP A 373 -10.45 -21.81 0.60
CA ASP A 373 -9.55 -21.92 1.74
C ASP A 373 -9.85 -20.84 2.77
N ALA A 374 -10.06 -19.59 2.33
CA ALA A 374 -10.43 -18.49 3.20
C ALA A 374 -11.77 -18.75 3.92
N VAL A 375 -12.78 -19.23 3.19
CA VAL A 375 -14.07 -19.66 3.76
C VAL A 375 -13.88 -20.73 4.82
N ASN A 376 -13.09 -21.76 4.53
CA ASN A 376 -12.80 -22.85 5.46
C ASN A 376 -12.07 -22.38 6.71
N THR A 377 -11.11 -21.47 6.58
CA THR A 377 -10.36 -20.92 7.72
C THR A 377 -11.31 -20.14 8.65
N ILE A 378 -12.09 -19.21 8.10
CA ILE A 378 -13.07 -18.45 8.89
C ILE A 378 -14.15 -19.36 9.51
N PHE A 379 -14.58 -20.40 8.79
CA PHE A 379 -15.55 -21.36 9.31
C PHE A 379 -15.03 -22.10 10.56
N LYS A 380 -13.77 -22.57 10.54
CA LYS A 380 -13.15 -23.31 11.66
C LYS A 380 -13.04 -22.49 12.94
N GLU A 381 -12.96 -21.17 12.83
CA GLU A 381 -12.93 -20.27 13.98
C GLU A 381 -14.30 -20.11 14.64
N LYS A 382 -15.39 -20.32 13.89
CA LYS A 382 -16.76 -19.99 14.30
C LYS A 382 -17.61 -21.21 14.61
N PHE A 383 -17.34 -22.34 13.98
CA PHE A 383 -18.13 -23.55 14.12
C PHE A 383 -17.27 -24.76 14.51
N PRO A 384 -17.88 -25.80 15.11
CA PRO A 384 -17.17 -27.04 15.42
C PRO A 384 -16.43 -27.61 14.21
N LYS A 385 -15.27 -28.19 14.44
CA LYS A 385 -14.51 -28.83 13.37
C LYS A 385 -15.33 -29.93 12.70
N ILE A 386 -15.30 -29.97 11.36
CA ILE A 386 -15.86 -31.07 10.58
C ILE A 386 -14.87 -32.24 10.65
N GLU A 387 -15.21 -33.27 11.43
CA GLU A 387 -14.41 -34.48 11.52
C GLU A 387 -14.58 -35.35 10.26
N LYS A 388 -13.46 -35.81 9.70
CA LYS A 388 -13.45 -36.70 8.52
C LYS A 388 -13.90 -38.12 8.86
N LEU A 389 -13.73 -38.54 10.11
CA LEU A 389 -14.09 -39.85 10.63
C LEU A 389 -14.72 -39.66 12.01
N THR A 390 -16.03 -39.90 12.11
CA THR A 390 -16.77 -39.93 13.37
C THR A 390 -16.84 -41.37 13.87
N LYS A 391 -16.61 -41.61 15.17
CA LYS A 391 -16.89 -42.94 15.74
C LYS A 391 -18.40 -43.12 15.87
N ASP A 392 -18.88 -44.36 15.77
CA ASP A 392 -20.29 -44.67 16.01
C ASP A 392 -20.73 -44.13 17.37
N GLY A 393 -21.67 -43.18 17.37
CA GLY A 393 -22.22 -42.54 18.56
C GLY A 393 -21.69 -41.12 18.87
N ASP A 394 -20.68 -40.63 18.15
CA ASP A 394 -20.26 -39.22 18.29
C ASP A 394 -21.29 -38.29 17.62
N PRO A 395 -21.77 -37.23 18.31
CA PRO A 395 -22.72 -36.30 17.73
C PRO A 395 -22.05 -35.43 16.65
N ASP A 396 -22.35 -35.68 15.37
CA ASP A 396 -21.97 -34.77 14.27
C ASP A 396 -22.92 -33.55 14.30
N PRO A 397 -22.41 -32.34 14.59
CA PRO A 397 -23.25 -31.13 14.64
C PRO A 397 -23.98 -30.85 13.34
N TYR A 398 -23.46 -31.34 12.21
CA TYR A 398 -23.95 -31.04 10.87
C TYR A 398 -24.87 -32.11 10.30
N ALA A 399 -25.12 -33.21 11.03
CA ALA A 399 -25.91 -34.34 10.55
C ALA A 399 -27.31 -33.93 10.08
N GLU A 400 -27.98 -33.04 10.81
CA GLU A 400 -29.32 -32.57 10.42
C GLU A 400 -29.31 -31.78 9.10
N VAL A 401 -28.25 -31.01 8.83
CA VAL A 401 -28.11 -30.27 7.56
C VAL A 401 -27.87 -31.25 6.41
N VAL A 402 -26.96 -32.21 6.61
CA VAL A 402 -26.65 -33.20 5.57
C VAL A 402 -27.88 -34.07 5.29
N ALA A 403 -28.61 -34.50 6.32
CA ALA A 403 -29.86 -35.25 6.18
C ALA A 403 -30.93 -34.49 5.38
N TRP A 404 -31.02 -33.17 5.56
CA TRP A 404 -31.94 -32.34 4.78
C TRP A 404 -31.65 -32.42 3.27
N PHE A 405 -30.38 -32.41 2.85
CA PHE A 405 -29.99 -32.56 1.44
C PHE A 405 -30.14 -33.98 0.89
N PHE A 406 -30.29 -35.00 1.75
CA PHE A 406 -30.67 -36.33 1.32
C PHE A 406 -32.17 -36.42 0.99
N GLU A 407 -33.02 -35.68 1.71
CA GLU A 407 -34.46 -35.65 1.52
C GLU A 407 -34.89 -34.71 0.38
N GLU A 408 -34.23 -33.55 0.28
CA GLU A 408 -34.51 -32.50 -0.71
C GLU A 408 -33.43 -32.49 -1.81
N ASN A 409 -33.80 -32.89 -3.03
CA ASN A 409 -32.86 -33.02 -4.16
C ASN A 409 -32.77 -31.78 -5.07
N ASP A 410 -33.59 -30.76 -4.85
CA ASP A 410 -33.77 -29.61 -5.74
C ASP A 410 -33.51 -28.27 -5.02
N PHE A 411 -32.31 -28.17 -4.42
CA PHE A 411 -31.82 -26.92 -3.84
C PHE A 411 -30.80 -26.27 -4.76
N GLU A 412 -31.04 -25.00 -5.09
CA GLU A 412 -30.15 -24.17 -5.89
C GLU A 412 -30.15 -22.73 -5.38
N LEU A 413 -29.01 -22.07 -5.50
CA LEU A 413 -28.84 -20.65 -5.27
C LEU A 413 -28.38 -20.02 -6.58
N LEU A 414 -29.33 -19.52 -7.38
CA LEU A 414 -29.02 -18.90 -8.66
C LEU A 414 -28.47 -17.49 -8.47
N ASP A 415 -27.52 -17.11 -9.32
CA ASP A 415 -26.91 -15.78 -9.34
C ASP A 415 -27.94 -14.69 -9.67
N SER A 416 -29.01 -15.06 -10.39
CA SER A 416 -30.10 -14.17 -10.77
C SER A 416 -31.15 -13.97 -9.68
N TYR A 417 -31.13 -14.71 -8.57
CA TYR A 417 -32.16 -14.57 -7.54
C TYR A 417 -32.22 -13.17 -6.94
N THR A 418 -33.42 -12.66 -6.76
CA THR A 418 -33.73 -11.51 -5.89
C THR A 418 -33.27 -11.80 -4.46
N ASP A 419 -33.09 -10.76 -3.65
CA ASP A 419 -32.74 -10.90 -2.23
C ASP A 419 -33.85 -11.63 -1.45
N GLU A 420 -35.10 -11.56 -1.90
CA GLU A 420 -36.21 -12.30 -1.31
C GLU A 420 -36.15 -13.79 -1.66
N GLU A 421 -35.97 -14.16 -2.94
CA GLU A 421 -35.83 -15.55 -3.37
C GLU A 421 -34.63 -16.24 -2.69
N TYR A 422 -33.47 -15.56 -2.65
CA TYR A 422 -32.29 -16.07 -1.96
C TYR A 422 -32.54 -16.36 -0.48
N LYS A 423 -33.26 -15.48 0.22
CA LYS A 423 -33.60 -15.67 1.64
C LYS A 423 -34.59 -16.82 1.83
N ASN A 424 -35.62 -16.88 0.98
CA ASN A 424 -36.63 -17.92 1.04
C ASN A 424 -36.02 -19.31 0.85
N GLU A 425 -35.10 -19.47 -0.10
CA GLU A 425 -34.38 -20.73 -0.31
C GLU A 425 -33.55 -21.14 0.93
N LEU A 426 -32.77 -20.21 1.49
CA LEU A 426 -31.99 -20.48 2.71
C LEU A 426 -32.85 -20.71 3.96
N ASP A 427 -34.08 -20.19 4.00
CA ASP A 427 -35.02 -20.40 5.10
C ASP A 427 -35.70 -21.78 5.04
N ARG A 428 -35.68 -22.47 3.89
CA ARG A 428 -36.12 -23.89 3.79
C ARG A 428 -35.26 -24.82 4.65
N ILE A 429 -33.98 -24.49 4.86
CA ILE A 429 -33.02 -25.31 5.60
C ILE A 429 -33.05 -24.95 7.09
N ILE A 430 -34.11 -25.36 7.79
CA ILE A 430 -34.29 -25.16 9.24
C ILE A 430 -33.07 -25.59 10.08
N PRO A 431 -32.37 -26.71 9.77
CA PRO A 431 -31.17 -27.10 10.49
C PRO A 431 -30.04 -26.05 10.51
N LEU A 432 -29.89 -25.23 9.45
CA LEU A 432 -28.89 -24.16 9.43
C LEU A 432 -29.21 -23.08 10.47
N GLN A 433 -30.49 -22.73 10.62
CA GLN A 433 -30.92 -21.74 11.61
C GLN A 433 -30.59 -22.21 13.03
N ARG A 434 -30.84 -23.49 13.34
CA ARG A 434 -30.51 -24.08 14.65
C ARG A 434 -29.01 -24.09 14.92
N LEU A 435 -28.19 -24.36 13.90
CA LEU A 435 -26.73 -24.31 14.03
C LEU A 435 -26.24 -22.90 14.38
N ILE A 436 -26.76 -21.88 13.70
CA ILE A 436 -26.42 -20.49 13.97
C ILE A 436 -26.84 -20.09 15.39
N GLU A 437 -28.07 -20.43 15.80
CA GLU A 437 -28.56 -20.14 17.16
C GLU A 437 -27.74 -20.83 18.26
N LYS A 438 -27.20 -22.03 17.97
CA LYS A 438 -26.40 -22.79 18.92
C LYS A 438 -24.96 -22.29 19.04
N TYR A 439 -24.30 -21.99 17.93
CA TYR A 439 -22.86 -21.71 17.89
C TYR A 439 -22.52 -20.22 17.71
N GLN A 440 -23.43 -19.43 17.14
CA GLN A 440 -23.23 -18.02 16.82
C GLN A 440 -24.47 -17.15 17.18
N PRO A 441 -25.02 -17.24 18.42
CA PRO A 441 -26.28 -16.58 18.81
C PRO A 441 -26.24 -15.05 18.74
N GLU A 442 -25.06 -14.44 18.87
CA GLU A 442 -24.85 -12.99 18.84
C GLU A 442 -24.81 -12.41 17.41
N THR A 443 -24.91 -13.25 16.38
CA THR A 443 -24.87 -12.81 14.98
C THR A 443 -26.05 -11.89 14.68
N PRO A 444 -25.82 -10.67 14.16
CA PRO A 444 -26.91 -9.80 13.73
C PRO A 444 -27.79 -10.49 12.69
N LYS A 445 -29.13 -10.35 12.80
CA LYS A 445 -30.07 -10.98 11.84
C LYS A 445 -29.77 -10.67 10.38
N LYS A 446 -29.26 -9.46 10.10
CA LYS A 446 -28.84 -9.00 8.77
C LYS A 446 -27.68 -9.80 8.16
N ASP A 447 -26.85 -10.44 9.00
CA ASP A 447 -25.70 -11.25 8.58
C ASP A 447 -26.03 -12.75 8.58
N GLY A 448 -27.18 -13.15 9.12
CA GLY A 448 -27.57 -14.54 9.29
C GLY A 448 -27.62 -15.33 7.97
N TYR A 449 -28.11 -14.73 6.89
CA TYR A 449 -28.17 -15.39 5.59
C TYR A 449 -26.79 -15.66 4.99
N PHE A 450 -25.87 -14.70 5.10
CA PHE A 450 -24.48 -14.90 4.69
C PHE A 450 -23.83 -16.04 5.49
N LEU A 451 -24.13 -16.12 6.79
CA LEU A 451 -23.64 -17.19 7.66
C LEU A 451 -24.23 -18.56 7.29
N LYS A 452 -25.51 -18.64 6.88
CA LYS A 452 -26.12 -19.88 6.37
C LYS A 452 -25.37 -20.37 5.13
N GLU A 453 -25.11 -19.48 4.18
CA GLU A 453 -24.38 -19.81 2.96
C GLU A 453 -22.92 -20.21 3.25
N LEU A 454 -22.26 -19.55 4.21
CA LEU A 454 -20.92 -19.92 4.68
C LEU A 454 -20.84 -21.38 5.15
N ILE A 455 -21.83 -21.83 5.93
CA ILE A 455 -21.89 -23.23 6.41
C ILE A 455 -22.01 -24.19 5.23
N LEU A 456 -22.87 -23.89 4.23
CA LEU A 456 -23.04 -24.74 3.05
C LEU A 456 -21.74 -24.86 2.24
N TRP A 457 -21.05 -23.74 2.01
CA TRP A 457 -19.76 -23.74 1.35
C TRP A 457 -18.72 -24.56 2.12
N ALA A 458 -18.58 -24.33 3.43
CA ALA A 458 -17.64 -25.09 4.25
C ALA A 458 -17.93 -26.60 4.26
N LEU A 459 -19.21 -27.00 4.32
CA LEU A 459 -19.60 -28.41 4.21
C LEU A 459 -19.24 -29.01 2.85
N ALA A 460 -19.40 -28.24 1.77
CA ALA A 460 -19.00 -28.70 0.45
C ALA A 460 -17.48 -28.87 0.31
N GLU A 461 -16.69 -27.89 0.77
CA GLU A 461 -15.23 -27.97 0.72
C GLU A 461 -14.66 -29.12 1.58
N ASN A 462 -15.36 -29.46 2.67
CA ASN A 462 -15.00 -30.60 3.52
C ASN A 462 -15.64 -31.93 3.06
N LYS A 463 -16.20 -31.97 1.84
CA LYS A 463 -16.79 -33.16 1.21
C LYS A 463 -17.89 -33.81 2.07
N LYS A 464 -18.67 -33.01 2.79
CA LYS A 464 -19.94 -33.41 3.42
C LYS A 464 -21.13 -33.14 2.49
N LEU A 465 -20.98 -32.17 1.60
CA LEU A 465 -21.86 -31.90 0.47
C LEU A 465 -21.02 -31.84 -0.82
N SER A 466 -21.68 -31.90 -1.97
CA SER A 466 -21.08 -31.60 -3.27
C SER A 466 -21.58 -30.24 -3.75
N LYS A 467 -20.65 -29.38 -4.19
CA LYS A 467 -20.94 -28.06 -4.79
C LYS A 467 -20.70 -28.12 -6.30
N PHE A 468 -21.70 -27.73 -7.09
CA PHE A 468 -21.60 -27.63 -8.54
C PHE A 468 -21.96 -26.22 -8.99
N SER A 469 -21.17 -25.67 -9.92
CA SER A 469 -21.53 -24.46 -10.64
C SER A 469 -22.07 -24.89 -12.01
N ILE A 470 -23.39 -24.89 -12.17
CA ILE A 470 -24.05 -25.23 -13.44
C ILE A 470 -24.74 -23.97 -13.94
N GLY A 471 -24.33 -23.46 -15.11
CA GLY A 471 -24.90 -22.22 -15.65
C GLY A 471 -24.62 -21.01 -14.76
N ASN A 472 -25.68 -20.31 -14.33
CA ASN A 472 -25.63 -19.08 -13.53
C ASN A 472 -26.09 -19.33 -12.08
N GLY A 473 -25.48 -20.28 -11.38
CA GLY A 473 -25.85 -20.57 -9.99
C GLY A 473 -25.02 -21.66 -9.32
N LEU A 474 -25.19 -21.74 -8.00
CA LEU A 474 -24.58 -22.75 -7.13
C LEU A 474 -25.62 -23.80 -6.76
N HIS A 475 -25.28 -25.07 -6.98
CA HIS A 475 -26.07 -26.21 -6.55
C HIS A 475 -25.33 -26.96 -5.45
N PHE A 476 -26.05 -27.27 -4.38
CA PHE A 476 -25.55 -28.12 -3.30
C PHE A 476 -26.35 -29.41 -3.31
N LYS A 477 -25.65 -30.53 -3.34
CA LYS A 477 -26.26 -31.87 -3.32
C LYS A 477 -25.56 -32.74 -2.30
N ASP A 478 -26.25 -33.77 -1.83
CA ASP A 478 -25.59 -34.86 -1.14
C ASP A 478 -24.55 -35.55 -2.07
N LEU A 479 -23.50 -36.12 -1.45
CA LEU A 479 -22.42 -36.82 -2.12
C LEU A 479 -22.94 -37.96 -2.99
N TYR A 480 -23.90 -38.77 -2.52
CA TYR A 480 -24.42 -39.93 -3.23
C TYR A 480 -25.35 -39.54 -4.39
N GLY A 481 -26.15 -38.48 -4.23
CA GLY A 481 -26.99 -37.93 -5.30
C GLY A 481 -26.17 -37.41 -6.49
N SER A 482 -24.94 -36.94 -6.25
CA SER A 482 -24.04 -36.50 -7.32
C SER A 482 -23.46 -37.62 -8.18
N TYR A 483 -23.24 -38.82 -7.62
CA TYR A 483 -22.76 -39.97 -8.39
C TYR A 483 -23.82 -40.52 -9.35
N ILE A 484 -25.10 -40.39 -9.01
CA ILE A 484 -26.21 -40.94 -9.80
C ILE A 484 -26.61 -39.98 -10.94
N SER A 485 -26.43 -38.67 -10.76
CA SER A 485 -26.79 -37.66 -11.78
C SER A 485 -25.73 -37.44 -12.87
N GLY A 486 -24.55 -38.06 -12.74
CA GLY A 486 -23.49 -38.07 -13.75
C GLY A 486 -23.44 -39.34 -14.63
N LEU A 487 -24.39 -40.26 -14.46
CA LEU A 487 -24.68 -41.39 -15.34
C LEU A 487 -25.86 -41.03 -16.25
#